data_AF-A0A5K4FD93-F1
#
_entry.id   AF-A0A5K4FD93-F1
#
_cell.length_a   1.000
_cell.length_b   1.000
_cell.length_c   1.000
_cell.angle_alpha   90.00
_cell.angle_beta   90.00
_cell.angle_gamma   90.00
#
_symmetry.space_group_name_H-M   'P 1'
#
loop_
_entity.id
_entity.type
_entity.pdbx_description
1 polymer ?
#
loop_
_entity_poly.entity_id
_entity_poly.type
_entity_poly.pdbx_seq_one_letter_code
_entity_poly.pdbx_strand_id
1 'polypeptide(L)'
;MADRLTELQDAINLQAENLCNAIGVIQQVAQPSFFSDFNWASRSAKPEYQAFIQAQPTDDIARSFAVAISATAKQLDALIGALPEEEASADIQRATVHKLLEAYRSEGAKLARITTKLESRLAEVRRCLTAIAQTQLTTQSLESEVYREFYGS
;
A
#
# COMPACT_ATOMS: atom_id res chain seq x y z
N MET A 1 4.51 6.87 -3.92
CA MET A 1 5.21 7.91 -3.13
C MET A 1 4.51 8.21 -1.81
N ALA A 2 3.19 8.39 -1.78
CA ALA A 2 2.49 8.71 -0.52
C ALA A 2 2.64 7.64 0.57
N ASP A 3 2.50 6.36 0.23
CA ASP A 3 2.47 5.27 1.22
C ASP A 3 3.72 5.20 2.12
N ARG A 4 4.92 5.27 1.53
CA ARG A 4 6.18 5.25 2.29
C ARG A 4 6.41 6.51 3.11
N LEU A 5 5.96 7.67 2.61
CA LEU A 5 6.05 8.91 3.36
C LEU A 5 5.09 8.90 4.56
N THR A 6 3.89 8.36 4.38
CA THR A 6 2.92 8.14 5.46
C THR A 6 3.45 7.15 6.49
N GLU A 7 4.01 6.02 6.05
CA GLU A 7 4.62 5.03 6.95
C GLU A 7 5.81 5.61 7.73
N LEU A 8 6.64 6.44 7.08
CA LEU A 8 7.71 7.16 7.75
C LEU A 8 7.17 8.12 8.80
N GLN A 9 6.11 8.86 8.48
CA GLN A 9 5.45 9.75 9.43
C GLN A 9 4.88 8.99 10.64
N ASP A 10 4.25 7.83 10.41
CA ASP A 10 3.71 6.99 11.47
C ASP A 10 4.82 6.43 12.38
N ALA A 11 5.94 6.00 11.80
CA ALA A 11 7.11 5.55 12.55
C ALA A 11 7.75 6.68 13.38
N ILE A 12 7.79 7.92 12.86
CA ILE A 12 8.27 9.10 13.60
C ILE A 12 7.35 9.41 14.78
N ASN A 13 6.03 9.36 14.57
CA ASN A 13 5.06 9.58 15.66
C ASN A 13 5.22 8.50 16.74
N LEU A 14 5.31 7.24 16.35
CA LEU A 14 5.54 6.12 17.26
C LEU A 14 6.86 6.26 18.04
N GLN A 15 7.93 6.71 17.38
CA GLN A 15 9.21 7.01 18.03
C GLN A 15 9.05 8.09 19.11
N ALA A 16 8.30 9.16 18.81
CA ALA A 16 8.04 10.24 19.77
C ALA A 16 7.21 9.74 20.96
N GLU A 17 6.18 8.92 20.72
CA GLU A 17 5.40 8.28 21.78
C GLU A 17 6.26 7.38 22.66
N ASN A 18 7.11 6.53 22.07
CA ASN A 18 8.03 5.67 22.81
C ASN A 18 8.97 6.47 23.72
N LEU A 19 9.51 7.59 23.23
CA LEU A 19 10.39 8.47 24.02
C LEU A 19 9.62 9.15 25.15
N CYS A 20 8.44 9.71 24.88
CA CYS A 20 7.61 10.37 25.89
C CYS A 20 7.15 9.39 26.98
N ASN A 21 6.71 8.20 26.59
CA ASN A 21 6.30 7.14 27.52
C ASN A 21 7.48 6.65 28.35
N ALA A 22 8.65 6.44 27.73
CA ALA A 22 9.86 6.05 28.43
C ALA A 22 10.24 7.08 29.49
N ILE A 23 10.29 8.37 29.13
CA ILE A 23 10.61 9.47 30.06
C ILE A 23 9.59 9.51 31.21
N GLY A 24 8.29 9.48 30.90
CA GLY A 24 7.23 9.55 31.91
C GLY A 24 7.29 8.40 32.90
N VAL A 25 7.43 7.16 32.42
CA VAL A 25 7.50 5.97 33.28
C VAL A 25 8.81 5.97 34.07
N ILE A 26 9.96 6.21 33.43
CA ILE A 26 11.27 6.22 34.11
C ILE A 26 11.28 7.27 35.22
N GLN A 27 10.72 8.46 35.01
CA GLN A 27 10.62 9.48 36.06
C GLN A 27 9.73 9.06 37.23
N GLN A 28 8.65 8.31 36.99
CA GLN A 28 7.75 7.83 38.04
C GLN A 28 8.39 6.71 38.88
N VAL A 29 9.18 5.84 38.26
CA VAL A 29 9.84 4.72 38.94
C VAL A 29 11.25 5.04 39.43
N ALA A 30 11.81 6.18 39.02
CA ALA A 30 13.16 6.59 39.40
C ALA A 30 13.26 6.71 40.92
N GLN A 31 14.09 5.86 41.52
CA GLN A 31 14.46 6.02 42.91
C GLN A 31 15.36 7.25 43.04
N PRO A 32 15.23 8.05 44.12
CA PRO A 32 16.13 9.16 44.39
C PRO A 32 17.58 8.67 44.41
N SER A 33 18.48 9.32 43.67
CA SER A 33 19.90 8.97 43.71
C SER A 33 20.49 9.26 45.09
N PHE A 34 21.10 8.23 45.70
CA PHE A 34 21.77 8.36 47.00
C PHE A 34 23.24 8.73 46.78
N PHE A 35 23.55 10.02 46.83
CA PHE A 35 24.92 10.47 47.00
C PHE A 35 25.35 10.22 48.47
N SER A 36 26.52 9.62 48.67
CA SER A 36 27.08 9.29 50.00
C SER A 36 27.19 10.49 50.94
N ASP A 37 27.18 11.70 50.39
CA ASP A 37 27.34 12.95 51.14
C ASP A 37 26.05 13.41 51.85
N PHE A 38 24.91 12.79 51.57
CA PHE A 38 23.65 13.08 52.24
C PHE A 38 23.37 12.05 53.35
N ASN A 39 23.22 12.52 54.60
CA ASN A 39 22.97 11.76 55.83
C ASN A 39 21.74 10.82 55.73
N TRP A 40 21.91 9.68 55.05
CA TRP A 40 20.86 8.76 54.58
C TRP A 40 20.50 7.68 55.60
N ALA A 41 21.41 7.34 56.52
CA ALA A 41 21.11 6.41 57.61
C ALA A 41 19.86 6.84 58.40
N SER A 42 19.62 8.15 58.54
CA SER A 42 18.43 8.70 59.21
C SER A 42 17.18 8.79 58.33
N ARG A 43 17.30 8.79 56.99
CA ARG A 43 16.13 8.88 56.08
C ARG A 43 15.65 7.52 55.61
N SER A 44 16.56 6.57 55.40
CA SER A 44 16.24 5.18 55.05
C SER A 44 15.37 4.45 56.09
N ALA A 45 15.40 4.92 57.34
CA ALA A 45 14.57 4.40 58.43
C ALA A 45 13.11 4.88 58.38
N LYS A 46 12.77 5.88 57.55
CA LYS A 46 11.36 6.27 57.42
C LYS A 46 10.65 5.33 56.45
N PRO A 47 9.48 4.79 56.84
CA PRO A 47 8.73 3.83 56.01
C PRO A 47 8.34 4.41 54.64
N GLU A 48 8.23 5.73 54.53
CA GLU A 48 7.97 6.45 53.28
C GLU A 48 9.04 6.19 52.21
N TYR A 49 10.33 6.07 52.57
CA TYR A 49 11.40 5.78 51.61
C TYR A 49 11.60 4.27 51.39
N GLN A 50 11.24 3.44 52.37
CA GLN A 50 11.39 1.99 52.29
C GLN A 50 10.38 1.35 51.32
N ALA A 51 9.19 1.97 51.18
CA ALA A 51 8.20 1.58 50.18
C ALA A 51 8.67 1.83 48.74
N PHE A 52 9.45 2.89 48.49
CA PHE A 52 10.02 3.16 47.17
C PHE A 52 11.13 2.17 46.77
N ILE A 53 11.84 1.58 47.73
CA ILE A 53 12.93 0.63 47.47
C ILE A 53 12.39 -0.72 46.96
N GLN A 54 11.14 -1.08 47.30
CA GLN A 54 10.53 -2.38 46.94
C GLN A 54 9.81 -2.39 45.58
N ALA A 55 9.73 -1.26 44.88
CA ALA A 55 8.96 -1.14 43.65
C ALA A 55 9.79 -1.49 42.40
N GLN A 56 9.53 -2.68 41.82
CA GLN A 56 9.92 -3.23 40.50
C GLN A 56 11.40 -3.09 40.03
N PRO A 57 11.93 -4.07 39.26
CA PRO A 57 13.23 -3.90 38.61
C PRO A 57 13.10 -2.79 37.55
N THR A 58 13.48 -1.56 37.92
CA THR A 58 13.56 -0.39 37.04
C THR A 58 14.35 -0.69 35.77
N ASP A 59 15.32 -1.60 35.87
CA ASP A 59 16.17 -2.07 34.78
C ASP A 59 15.38 -2.77 33.66
N ASP A 60 14.35 -3.55 33.98
CA ASP A 60 13.58 -4.26 32.96
C ASP A 60 12.69 -3.29 32.16
N ILE A 61 12.12 -2.28 32.84
CA ILE A 61 11.32 -1.23 32.20
C ILE A 61 12.20 -0.39 31.27
N ALA A 62 13.35 0.07 31.75
CA ALA A 62 14.28 0.86 30.96
C ALA A 62 14.80 0.07 29.74
N ARG A 63 15.12 -1.22 29.92
CA ARG A 63 15.53 -2.11 28.81
C ARG A 63 14.41 -2.31 27.80
N SER A 64 13.17 -2.52 28.23
CA SER A 64 12.01 -2.67 27.34
C SER A 64 11.83 -1.43 26.46
N PHE A 65 11.90 -0.23 27.06
CA PHE A 65 11.84 1.01 26.28
C PHE A 65 13.03 1.18 25.35
N ALA A 66 14.26 0.86 25.79
CA ALA A 66 15.44 0.93 24.95
C ALA A 66 15.34 0.00 23.73
N VAL A 67 14.80 -1.21 23.90
CA VAL A 67 14.54 -2.15 22.81
C VAL A 67 13.49 -1.57 21.84
N ALA A 68 12.37 -1.05 22.36
CA ALA A 68 11.32 -0.45 21.53
C ALA A 68 11.84 0.74 20.71
N ILE A 69 12.54 1.68 21.36
CA ILE A 69 13.16 2.86 20.75
C ILE A 69 14.19 2.45 19.69
N SER A 70 15.02 1.44 19.96
CA SER A 70 16.01 0.94 19.00
C SER A 70 15.35 0.25 17.80
N ALA A 71 14.28 -0.50 18.02
CA ALA A 71 13.53 -1.15 16.96
C ALA A 71 12.87 -0.13 16.03
N THR A 72 12.20 0.89 16.59
CA THR A 72 11.58 1.97 15.80
C THR A 72 12.62 2.82 15.08
N ALA A 73 13.78 3.10 15.69
CA ALA A 73 14.88 3.79 15.01
C ALA A 73 15.41 3.01 13.79
N LYS A 74 15.58 1.69 13.92
CA LYS A 74 15.97 0.83 12.77
C LYS A 74 14.92 0.82 11.67
N GLN A 75 13.64 0.83 12.04
CA GLN A 75 12.55 0.93 11.08
C GLN A 75 12.60 2.27 10.33
N LEU A 76 12.87 3.39 11.03
CA LEU A 76 13.07 4.69 10.41
C LEU A 76 14.23 4.66 9.41
N ASP A 77 15.39 4.12 9.78
CA ASP A 77 16.55 4.00 8.87
C ASP A 77 16.22 3.17 7.63
N ALA A 78 15.49 2.06 7.81
CA ALA A 78 15.04 1.22 6.70
C ALA A 78 14.06 1.94 5.77
N LEU A 79 13.13 2.71 6.33
CA LEU A 79 12.17 3.50 5.56
C LEU A 79 12.83 4.63 4.79
N ILE A 80 13.80 5.32 5.41
CA ILE A 80 14.61 6.35 4.76
C ILE A 80 15.42 5.74 3.62
N GLY A 81 16.06 4.59 3.85
CA GLY A 81 16.79 3.87 2.80
C GLY A 81 15.92 3.31 1.68
N ALA A 82 14.61 3.15 1.92
CA ALA A 82 13.63 2.71 0.93
C ALA A 82 12.96 3.88 0.17
N LEU A 83 13.26 5.13 0.53
CA LEU A 83 12.78 6.27 -0.24
C LEU A 83 13.44 6.27 -1.62
N PRO A 84 12.68 6.59 -2.68
CA PRO A 84 13.26 6.75 -4.01
C PRO A 84 14.30 7.87 -3.97
N GLU A 85 15.46 7.64 -4.58
CA GLU A 85 16.56 8.60 -4.62
C GLU A 85 16.07 9.99 -5.03
N GLU A 86 16.38 11.00 -4.21
CA GLU A 86 16.02 12.40 -4.44
C GLU A 86 16.67 12.96 -5.73
N GLU A 87 17.68 12.28 -6.27
CA GLU A 87 18.40 12.69 -7.50
C GLU A 87 17.58 12.61 -8.78
N ALA A 88 16.36 12.04 -8.76
CA ALA A 88 15.42 12.30 -9.83
C ALA A 88 14.90 13.74 -9.71
N SER A 89 15.72 14.72 -10.14
CA SER A 89 15.31 16.11 -10.32
C SER A 89 13.91 16.13 -10.93
N ALA A 90 13.04 17.04 -10.46
CA ALA A 90 11.68 17.15 -10.96
C ALA A 90 11.61 17.21 -12.51
N ASP A 91 12.68 17.63 -13.16
CA ASP A 91 12.84 17.57 -14.62
C ASP A 91 13.01 16.15 -15.16
N ILE A 92 13.82 15.29 -14.53
CA ILE A 92 13.99 13.88 -14.90
C ILE A 92 12.68 13.13 -14.68
N GLN A 93 12.02 13.34 -13.53
CA GLN A 93 10.72 12.72 -13.28
C GLN A 93 9.69 13.14 -14.34
N ARG A 94 9.63 14.44 -14.67
CA ARG A 94 8.76 14.95 -15.75
C ARG A 94 9.12 14.33 -17.10
N ALA A 95 10.40 14.22 -17.44
CA ALA A 95 10.85 13.61 -18.68
C ALA A 95 10.49 12.10 -18.75
N THR A 96 10.66 11.37 -17.65
CA THR A 96 10.27 9.96 -17.56
C THR A 96 8.76 9.80 -17.65
N VAL A 97 7.98 10.64 -16.98
CA VAL A 97 6.50 10.67 -17.11
C VAL A 97 6.09 10.95 -18.55
N HIS A 98 6.73 11.93 -19.21
CA HIS A 98 6.45 12.24 -20.61
C HIS A 98 6.73 11.04 -21.52
N LYS A 99 7.90 10.41 -21.39
CA LYS A 99 8.24 9.19 -22.14
C LYS A 99 7.24 8.06 -21.88
N LEU A 100 6.81 7.88 -20.64
CA LEU A 100 5.84 6.86 -20.28
C LEU A 100 4.46 7.15 -20.91
N LEU A 101 4.02 8.41 -20.92
CA LEU A 101 2.79 8.84 -21.56
C LEU A 101 2.83 8.67 -23.08
N GLU A 102 3.97 8.97 -23.72
CA GLU A 102 4.18 8.73 -25.15
C GLU A 102 4.13 7.24 -25.49
N ALA A 103 4.81 6.41 -24.70
CA ALA A 103 4.76 4.96 -24.85
C ALA A 103 3.33 4.44 -24.66
N TYR A 104 2.63 4.88 -23.61
CA TYR A 104 1.23 4.53 -23.35
C TYR A 104 0.32 4.95 -24.50
N ARG A 105 0.51 6.14 -25.07
CA ARG A 105 -0.25 6.63 -26.21
C ARG A 105 0.01 5.80 -27.47
N SER A 106 1.27 5.42 -27.72
CA SER A 106 1.65 4.55 -28.84
C SER A 106 1.04 3.16 -28.71
N GLU A 107 1.14 2.54 -27.52
CA GLU A 107 0.51 1.24 -27.24
C GLU A 107 -1.02 1.32 -27.33
N GLY A 108 -1.64 2.38 -26.81
CA GLY A 108 -3.08 2.64 -26.95
C GLY A 108 -3.52 2.78 -28.41
N ALA A 109 -2.72 3.44 -29.26
CA ALA A 109 -3.00 3.55 -30.69
C ALA A 109 -2.88 2.21 -31.42
N LYS A 110 -1.89 1.38 -31.05
CA LYS A 110 -1.77 -0.01 -31.57
C LYS A 110 -2.99 -0.84 -31.18
N LEU A 111 -3.42 -0.76 -29.92
CA LEU A 111 -4.62 -1.45 -29.45
C LEU A 111 -5.86 -1.00 -30.21
N ALA A 112 -6.08 0.31 -30.36
CA ALA A 112 -7.20 0.86 -31.11
C ALA A 112 -7.23 0.34 -32.56
N ARG A 113 -6.07 0.32 -33.23
CA ARG A 113 -5.95 -0.21 -34.60
C ARG A 113 -6.31 -1.70 -34.69
N ILE A 114 -5.89 -2.49 -33.71
CA ILE A 114 -6.24 -3.92 -33.64
C ILE A 114 -7.74 -4.07 -33.43
N THR A 115 -8.33 -3.32 -32.49
CA THR A 115 -9.78 -3.35 -32.21
C THR A 115 -10.59 -2.99 -33.45
N THR A 116 -10.26 -1.92 -34.17
CA THR A 116 -10.97 -1.54 -35.41
C THR A 116 -10.87 -2.62 -36.49
N LYS A 117 -9.71 -3.30 -36.61
CA LYS A 117 -9.56 -4.43 -37.54
C LYS A 117 -10.39 -5.65 -37.14
N LEU A 118 -10.51 -5.91 -35.84
CA LEU A 118 -11.36 -6.99 -35.33
C LEU A 118 -12.84 -6.67 -35.54
N GLU A 119 -13.26 -5.43 -35.31
CA GLU A 119 -14.64 -4.99 -35.55
C GLU A 119 -15.04 -5.09 -37.01
N SER A 120 -14.16 -4.71 -37.96
CA SER A 120 -14.46 -4.81 -39.39
C SER A 120 -14.61 -6.27 -39.85
N ARG A 121 -13.75 -7.17 -39.35
CA ARG A 121 -13.87 -8.62 -39.59
C ARG A 121 -15.14 -9.19 -38.97
N LEU A 122 -15.48 -8.78 -37.76
CA LEU A 122 -16.73 -9.18 -37.11
C LEU A 122 -17.95 -8.72 -37.92
N ALA A 123 -17.92 -7.51 -38.49
CA ALA A 123 -18.99 -7.00 -39.36
C ALA A 123 -19.10 -7.78 -40.69
N GLU A 124 -17.99 -8.25 -41.24
CA GLU A 124 -17.97 -9.14 -42.42
C GLU A 124 -18.58 -10.51 -42.10
N VAL A 125 -18.14 -11.14 -41.01
CA VAL A 125 -18.71 -12.42 -40.53
C VAL A 125 -20.22 -12.29 -40.29
N ARG A 126 -20.66 -11.20 -39.65
CA ARG A 126 -22.09 -10.92 -39.45
C ARG A 126 -22.84 -10.80 -40.77
N ARG A 127 -22.29 -10.11 -41.78
CA ARG A 127 -22.92 -10.00 -43.11
C ARG A 127 -23.05 -11.36 -43.80
N CYS A 128 -22.01 -12.20 -43.75
CA CYS A 128 -22.07 -13.56 -44.31
C CYS A 128 -23.13 -14.41 -43.61
N LEU A 129 -23.22 -14.36 -42.28
CA LEU A 129 -24.25 -15.09 -41.52
C LEU A 129 -25.66 -14.60 -41.87
N THR A 130 -25.87 -13.29 -42.02
CA THR A 130 -27.17 -12.74 -42.45
C THR A 130 -27.52 -13.19 -43.87
N ALA A 131 -26.57 -13.20 -44.80
CA ALA A 131 -26.80 -13.67 -46.16
C ALA A 131 -27.16 -15.16 -46.19
N ILE A 132 -26.46 -16.01 -45.43
CA ILE A 132 -26.78 -17.44 -45.28
C ILE A 132 -28.21 -17.61 -44.73
N ALA A 133 -28.57 -16.86 -43.67
CA ALA A 133 -29.90 -16.92 -43.09
C ALA A 133 -30.99 -16.49 -44.08
N GLN A 134 -30.75 -15.43 -44.86
CA GLN A 134 -31.66 -14.99 -45.92
C GLN A 134 -31.80 -16.02 -47.02
N THR A 135 -30.71 -16.62 -47.51
CA THR A 135 -30.75 -17.69 -48.51
C THR A 135 -31.55 -18.88 -47.99
N GLN A 136 -31.32 -19.32 -46.75
CA GLN A 136 -32.09 -20.41 -46.13
C GLN A 136 -33.59 -20.10 -46.06
N LEU A 137 -33.98 -18.89 -45.66
CA LEU A 137 -35.39 -18.47 -45.64
C LEU A 137 -35.99 -18.44 -47.05
N THR A 138 -35.27 -17.94 -48.07
CA THR A 138 -35.75 -17.93 -49.45
C THR A 138 -35.88 -19.35 -50.02
N THR A 139 -34.93 -20.25 -49.74
CA THR A 139 -35.00 -21.65 -50.14
C THR A 139 -36.21 -22.33 -49.50
N GLN A 140 -36.45 -22.13 -48.20
CA GLN A 140 -37.62 -22.68 -47.51
C GLN A 140 -38.94 -22.13 -48.07
N SER A 141 -39.00 -20.83 -48.40
CA SER A 141 -40.18 -20.23 -49.05
C SER A 141 -40.46 -20.87 -50.40
N LEU A 142 -39.43 -20.99 -51.26
CA LEU A 142 -39.55 -21.63 -52.58
C LEU A 142 -39.92 -23.11 -52.47
N GLU A 143 -39.32 -23.86 -51.55
CA GLU A 143 -39.70 -25.24 -51.28
C GLU A 143 -41.16 -25.33 -50.86
N SER A 144 -41.64 -24.45 -49.98
CA SER A 144 -43.04 -24.42 -49.55
C SER A 144 -44.01 -24.07 -50.68
N GLU A 145 -43.62 -23.18 -51.61
CA GLU A 145 -44.40 -22.83 -52.80
C GLU A 145 -44.44 -23.99 -53.80
N VAL A 146 -43.30 -24.63 -54.07
CA VAL A 146 -43.22 -25.83 -54.93
C VAL A 146 -44.05 -26.98 -54.35
N TYR A 147 -43.95 -27.24 -53.05
CA TYR A 147 -44.81 -28.25 -52.40
C TYR A 147 -46.29 -27.90 -52.54
N ARG A 148 -46.67 -26.62 -52.44
CA ARG A 148 -48.05 -26.17 -52.62
C ARG A 148 -48.52 -26.30 -54.07
N GLU A 149 -47.67 -26.03 -55.06
CA GLU A 149 -48.03 -26.19 -56.49
C GLU A 149 -48.18 -27.66 -56.91
N PHE A 150 -47.33 -28.56 -56.41
CA PHE A 150 -47.35 -29.97 -56.80
C PHE A 150 -48.32 -30.85 -55.99
N TYR A 151 -48.59 -30.50 -54.73
CA TYR A 151 -49.38 -31.34 -53.81
C TYR A 151 -50.56 -30.60 -53.15
N GLY A 152 -50.75 -29.30 -53.42
CA GLY A 152 -51.79 -28.47 -52.82
C GLY A 152 -53.08 -28.35 -53.66
N SER A 153 -53.66 -29.49 -54.07
CA SER A 153 -55.08 -29.61 -54.46
C SER A 153 -55.79 -30.51 -53.46
#